data_AF-A0A4Y9IPX8-F1
#
_entry.id   AF-A0A4Y9IPX8-F1
#
_cell.length_a   1.000
_cell.length_b   1.000
_cell.length_c   1.000
_cell.angle_alpha   90.00
_cell.angle_beta   90.00
_cell.angle_gamma   90.00
#
_symmetry.space_group_name_H-M   'P 1'
#
loop_
_entity.id
_entity.type
_entity.pdbx_description
1 polymer ?
#
loop_
_entity_poly.entity_id
_entity_poly.type
_entity_poly.pdbx_seq_one_letter_code
_entity_poly.pdbx_strand_id
1 'polypeptide(L)'
;MNQKYPSALLENAVNEFAKLPGIGRKTALRLILHLLRQDNAMVEGFAQALVSLKHEVKYCNVCHNICDDEICPICLDKSRDAATICVVENIKEVMAIENTMQFKGLYHVLGGIISPIDGIGPSDLEIDSLVARVAKGDVKEIILALSTTMEGDTTNFYIYKKLSSFDIKVSMIARGISIGDEIEYADEVTLGRSILNRTLFNESYKL
;
A
#
# COMPACT_ATOMS: atom_id res chain seq x y z
N MET A 1 18.59 7.77 -39.33
CA MET A 1 17.37 7.82 -38.50
C MET A 1 16.61 6.53 -38.72
N ASN A 2 16.70 5.57 -37.79
CA ASN A 2 15.92 4.33 -37.86
C ASN A 2 14.53 4.61 -37.26
N GLN A 3 13.63 5.20 -38.06
CA GLN A 3 12.25 5.38 -37.64
C GLN A 3 11.54 4.03 -37.68
N LYS A 4 11.21 3.50 -36.49
CA LYS A 4 10.53 2.19 -36.34
C LYS A 4 9.03 2.26 -36.61
N TYR A 5 8.48 3.48 -36.70
CA TYR A 5 7.06 3.76 -36.93
C TYR A 5 6.87 4.85 -37.99
N PRO A 6 5.71 4.86 -38.69
CA PRO A 6 5.42 5.82 -39.76
C PRO A 6 5.11 7.25 -39.26
N SER A 7 4.93 7.46 -37.96
CA SER A 7 4.63 8.76 -37.35
C SER A 7 5.45 8.95 -36.08
N ALA A 8 6.12 10.10 -35.95
CA ALA A 8 6.86 10.47 -34.75
C ALA A 8 5.93 10.65 -33.53
N LEU A 9 4.69 11.12 -33.74
CA LEU A 9 3.69 11.26 -32.67
C LEU A 9 3.26 9.90 -32.12
N LEU A 10 3.09 8.92 -33.01
CA LEU A 10 2.78 7.53 -32.62
C LEU A 10 3.93 6.93 -31.80
N GLU A 11 5.18 7.11 -32.27
CA GLU A 11 6.36 6.60 -31.57
C GLU A 11 6.50 7.19 -30.17
N ASN A 12 6.30 8.51 -30.02
CA ASN A 12 6.35 9.18 -28.72
C ASN A 12 5.30 8.63 -27.76
N ALA A 13 4.03 8.54 -28.18
CA ALA A 13 2.96 8.02 -27.34
C ALA A 13 3.19 6.56 -26.92
N VAL A 14 3.71 5.72 -27.82
CA VAL A 14 4.07 4.33 -27.51
C VAL A 14 5.21 4.26 -26.50
N ASN A 15 6.22 5.12 -26.63
CA ASN A 15 7.33 5.17 -25.70
C ASN A 15 6.88 5.62 -24.29
N GLU A 16 5.99 6.61 -24.18
CA GLU A 16 5.45 7.03 -22.87
C GLU A 16 4.63 5.92 -22.21
N PHE A 17 3.72 5.26 -22.94
CA PHE A 17 2.94 4.14 -22.38
C PHE A 17 3.80 2.94 -21.99
N ALA A 18 4.91 2.71 -22.70
CA ALA A 18 5.83 1.61 -22.38
C ALA A 18 6.68 1.85 -21.12
N LYS A 19 6.66 3.05 -20.54
CA LYS A 19 7.31 3.34 -19.24
C LYS A 19 6.46 2.86 -18.05
N LEU A 20 5.17 2.59 -18.26
CA LEU A 20 4.27 2.14 -17.20
C LEU A 20 4.58 0.69 -16.80
N PRO A 21 4.53 0.34 -15.49
CA PRO A 21 4.82 -1.00 -15.02
C PRO A 21 3.84 -2.02 -15.63
N GLY A 22 4.37 -3.14 -16.14
CA GLY A 22 3.59 -4.19 -16.78
C GLY A 22 3.18 -3.92 -18.24
N ILE A 23 3.54 -2.77 -18.82
CA ILE A 23 3.20 -2.42 -20.21
C ILE A 23 4.45 -2.47 -21.10
N GLY A 24 4.61 -3.57 -21.85
CA GLY A 24 5.65 -3.66 -22.88
C GLY A 24 5.28 -2.90 -24.17
N ARG A 25 6.28 -2.65 -25.04
CA ARG A 25 6.08 -1.91 -26.32
C ARG A 25 4.94 -2.45 -27.20
N LYS A 26 4.74 -3.77 -27.26
CA LYS A 26 3.66 -4.39 -28.05
C LYS A 26 2.27 -4.03 -27.48
N THR A 27 2.14 -4.08 -26.15
CA THR A 27 0.91 -3.70 -25.46
C THR A 27 0.65 -2.19 -25.58
N ALA A 28 1.70 -1.37 -25.41
CA ALA A 28 1.61 0.08 -25.59
C ALA A 28 1.13 0.45 -27.00
N LEU A 29 1.71 -0.14 -28.06
CA LEU A 29 1.26 0.08 -29.44
C LEU A 29 -0.21 -0.26 -29.63
N ARG A 30 -0.67 -1.39 -29.07
CA ARG A 30 -2.08 -1.80 -29.14
C ARG A 30 -3.01 -0.78 -28.48
N LEU A 31 -2.63 -0.24 -27.32
CA LEU A 31 -3.42 0.75 -26.59
C LEU A 31 -3.45 2.10 -27.32
N ILE A 32 -2.31 2.57 -27.81
CA ILE A 32 -2.23 3.85 -28.55
C ILE A 32 -3.03 3.79 -29.86
N LEU A 33 -2.94 2.70 -30.62
CA LEU A 33 -3.74 2.53 -31.84
C LEU A 33 -5.24 2.41 -31.55
N HIS A 34 -5.62 1.94 -30.35
CA HIS A 34 -7.01 1.96 -29.91
C HIS A 34 -7.48 3.39 -29.59
N LEU A 35 -6.68 4.18 -28.86
CA LEU A 35 -6.95 5.59 -28.56
C LEU A 35 -7.06 6.44 -29.83
N LEU A 36 -6.22 6.19 -30.84
CA LEU A 36 -6.26 6.91 -32.12
C LEU A 36 -7.58 6.72 -32.89
N ARG A 37 -8.34 5.66 -32.59
CA ARG A 37 -9.66 5.39 -33.19
C ARG A 37 -10.84 5.91 -32.36
N GLN A 38 -10.58 6.43 -31.16
CA GLN A 38 -11.62 7.03 -30.33
C GLN A 38 -11.88 8.47 -30.77
N ASP A 39 -12.99 9.03 -30.31
CA ASP A 39 -13.31 10.44 -30.51
C ASP A 39 -12.41 11.34 -29.66
N ASN A 40 -12.22 12.58 -30.11
CA ASN A 40 -11.33 13.54 -29.44
C ASN A 40 -11.75 13.78 -27.99
N ALA A 41 -13.05 13.85 -27.70
CA ALA A 41 -13.57 14.10 -26.37
C ALA A 41 -13.17 13.01 -25.35
N MET A 42 -13.19 11.73 -25.75
CA MET A 42 -12.76 10.63 -24.88
C MET A 42 -11.25 10.70 -24.60
N VAL A 43 -10.43 10.95 -25.63
CA VAL A 43 -8.97 11.01 -25.47
C VAL A 43 -8.56 12.21 -24.62
N GLU A 44 -9.18 13.37 -24.83
CA GLU A 44 -8.98 14.57 -24.01
C GLU A 44 -9.40 14.32 -22.56
N GLY A 45 -10.56 13.70 -22.34
CA GLY A 45 -11.03 13.32 -21.01
C GLY A 45 -10.08 12.35 -20.30
N PHE A 46 -9.57 11.34 -21.00
CA PHE A 46 -8.59 10.40 -20.47
C PHE A 46 -7.28 11.09 -20.07
N ALA A 47 -6.73 11.95 -20.94
CA ALA A 47 -5.52 12.70 -20.64
C ALA A 47 -5.72 13.64 -19.45
N GLN A 48 -6.85 14.36 -19.42
CA GLN A 48 -7.17 15.30 -18.34
C GLN A 48 -7.34 14.58 -16.99
N ALA A 49 -7.91 13.38 -16.96
CA ALA A 49 -8.03 12.60 -15.72
C ALA A 49 -6.66 12.27 -15.11
N LEU A 50 -5.67 11.89 -15.93
CA LEU A 50 -4.31 11.61 -15.46
C LEU A 50 -3.58 12.87 -14.98
N VAL A 51 -3.75 13.98 -15.70
CA VAL A 51 -3.18 15.28 -15.33
C VAL A 51 -3.78 15.75 -14.00
N SER A 52 -5.11 15.70 -13.87
CA SER A 52 -5.82 16.12 -12.65
C SER A 52 -5.43 15.24 -11.48
N LEU A 53 -5.35 13.91 -11.65
CA LEU A 53 -4.86 12.99 -10.61
C LEU A 53 -3.48 13.41 -10.09
N LYS A 54 -2.54 13.76 -10.96
CA LYS A 54 -1.17 14.12 -10.53
C LYS A 54 -1.10 15.49 -9.84
N HIS A 55 -2.00 16.41 -10.16
CA HIS A 55 -2.01 17.77 -9.62
C HIS A 55 -2.89 17.96 -8.38
N GLU A 56 -4.02 17.27 -8.32
CA GLU A 56 -5.08 17.53 -7.35
C GLU A 56 -5.06 16.55 -6.18
N VAL A 57 -4.56 15.32 -6.38
CA VAL A 57 -4.45 14.34 -5.29
C VAL A 57 -3.54 14.87 -4.20
N LYS A 58 -4.08 14.89 -2.98
CA LYS A 58 -3.37 15.23 -1.76
C LYS A 58 -3.17 14.00 -0.90
N TYR A 59 -2.33 14.17 0.10
CA TYR A 59 -2.14 13.20 1.17
C TYR A 59 -2.80 13.71 2.44
N CYS A 60 -3.49 12.81 3.12
CA CYS A 60 -4.15 13.09 4.38
C CYS A 60 -3.13 13.52 5.43
N ASN A 61 -3.35 14.65 6.09
CA ASN A 61 -2.46 15.19 7.12
C ASN A 61 -2.32 14.29 8.36
N VAL A 62 -3.20 13.29 8.53
CA VAL A 62 -3.23 12.41 9.72
C VAL A 62 -2.61 11.05 9.45
N CYS A 63 -2.91 10.44 8.30
CA CYS A 63 -2.55 9.06 8.00
C CYS A 63 -1.81 8.87 6.68
N HIS A 64 -1.57 9.95 5.93
CA HIS A 64 -0.88 9.93 4.63
C HIS A 64 -1.52 9.05 3.56
N ASN A 65 -2.80 8.71 3.72
CA ASN A 65 -3.59 8.11 2.64
C ASN A 65 -3.92 9.17 1.57
N ILE A 66 -4.18 8.74 0.33
CA ILE A 66 -4.65 9.63 -0.73
C ILE A 66 -6.07 10.12 -0.44
N CYS A 67 -6.31 11.42 -0.61
CA CYS A 67 -7.63 12.04 -0.56
C CYS A 67 -7.68 13.36 -1.33
N ASP A 68 -8.90 13.85 -1.57
CA ASP A 68 -9.14 15.12 -2.29
C ASP A 68 -9.11 16.33 -1.32
N ASP A 69 -9.43 16.09 -0.05
CA ASP A 69 -9.43 17.05 1.06
C ASP A 69 -8.17 16.95 1.94
N GLU A 70 -8.07 17.76 2.99
CA GLU A 70 -6.95 17.71 3.96
C GLU A 70 -6.96 16.46 4.84
N ILE A 71 -8.14 15.87 5.06
CA ILE A 71 -8.33 14.68 5.89
C ILE A 71 -9.15 13.67 5.09
N CYS A 72 -8.66 12.43 5.00
CA CYS A 72 -9.35 11.39 4.23
C CYS A 72 -10.67 10.96 4.90
N PRO A 73 -11.62 10.40 4.12
CA PRO A 73 -12.89 9.92 4.65
C PRO A 73 -12.76 8.93 5.80
N ILE A 74 -11.72 8.08 5.78
CA ILE A 74 -11.45 7.11 6.85
C ILE A 74 -11.13 7.82 8.18
N CYS A 75 -10.33 8.89 8.16
CA CYS A 75 -9.97 9.63 9.36
C CYS A 75 -11.10 10.53 9.87
N LEU A 76 -12.03 10.96 9.00
CA LEU A 76 -13.20 11.75 9.37
C LEU A 76 -14.34 10.89 9.96
N ASP A 77 -14.35 9.59 9.67
CA ASP A 77 -15.41 8.68 10.09
C ASP A 77 -15.35 8.42 11.61
N LYS A 78 -16.29 9.01 12.34
CA LYS A 78 -16.43 8.86 13.80
C LYS A 78 -16.94 7.48 14.24
N SER A 79 -17.41 6.65 13.32
CA SER A 79 -17.83 5.28 13.64
C SER A 79 -16.64 4.32 13.80
N ARG A 80 -15.45 4.74 13.37
CA ARG A 80 -14.21 3.98 13.46
C ARG A 80 -13.53 4.11 14.81
N ASP A 81 -12.78 3.07 15.17
CA ASP A 81 -11.99 3.06 16.38
C ASP A 81 -10.68 3.84 16.18
N ALA A 82 -10.62 5.04 16.73
CA ALA A 82 -9.43 5.88 16.69
C ALA A 82 -8.28 5.35 17.57
N ALA A 83 -8.57 4.43 18.51
CA ALA A 83 -7.56 3.85 19.38
C ALA A 83 -6.72 2.77 18.71
N THR A 84 -7.15 2.24 17.56
CA THR A 84 -6.45 1.18 16.82
C THR A 84 -5.99 1.70 15.47
N ILE A 85 -4.68 1.61 15.21
CA ILE A 85 -4.06 2.06 13.95
C ILE A 85 -3.38 0.90 13.25
N CYS A 86 -3.73 0.66 11.99
CA CYS A 86 -3.05 -0.27 11.10
C CYS A 86 -2.02 0.46 10.25
N VAL A 87 -0.74 0.12 10.46
CA VAL A 87 0.40 0.69 9.75
C VAL A 87 0.68 -0.14 8.51
N VAL A 88 0.66 0.51 7.35
CA VAL A 88 0.84 -0.11 6.04
C VAL A 88 1.94 0.57 5.25
N GLU A 89 2.49 -0.14 4.27
CA GLU A 89 3.55 0.36 3.39
C GLU A 89 3.02 1.44 2.45
N ASN A 90 1.94 1.13 1.73
CA ASN A 90 1.35 1.97 0.70
C ASN A 90 -0.19 1.85 0.70
N ILE A 91 -0.82 2.51 -0.27
CA ILE A 91 -2.28 2.69 -0.34
C ILE A 91 -2.97 1.42 -0.83
N LYS A 92 -2.27 0.57 -1.58
CA LYS A 92 -2.84 -0.70 -2.05
C LYS A 92 -3.18 -1.60 -0.87
N GLU A 93 -2.36 -1.60 0.18
CA GLU A 93 -2.68 -2.36 1.39
C GLU A 93 -3.88 -1.76 2.15
N VAL A 94 -4.03 -0.44 2.19
CA VAL A 94 -5.26 0.19 2.74
C VAL A 94 -6.49 -0.35 2.00
N MET A 95 -6.48 -0.29 0.67
CA MET A 95 -7.59 -0.79 -0.15
C MET A 95 -7.84 -2.28 0.06
N ALA A 96 -6.79 -3.09 0.13
CA ALA A 96 -6.90 -4.53 0.33
C ALA A 96 -7.53 -4.88 1.68
N ILE A 97 -7.11 -4.22 2.77
CA ILE A 97 -7.65 -4.44 4.10
C ILE A 97 -9.08 -3.90 4.20
N GLU A 98 -9.38 -2.72 3.64
CA GLU A 98 -10.73 -2.16 3.62
C GLU A 98 -11.73 -3.06 2.89
N ASN A 99 -11.32 -3.69 1.78
CA ASN A 99 -12.16 -4.63 1.04
C ASN A 99 -12.58 -5.86 1.86
N THR A 100 -11.87 -6.17 2.96
CA THR A 100 -12.29 -7.26 3.87
C THR A 100 -13.53 -6.87 4.69
N MET A 101 -13.77 -5.57 4.88
CA MET A 101 -14.78 -5.01 5.79
C MET A 101 -14.66 -5.48 7.25
N GLN A 102 -13.55 -6.12 7.64
CA GLN A 102 -13.33 -6.64 8.99
C GLN A 102 -12.61 -5.65 9.90
N PHE A 103 -11.83 -4.72 9.33
CA PHE A 103 -11.08 -3.74 10.08
C PHE A 103 -11.87 -2.43 10.21
N LYS A 104 -12.09 -1.97 11.45
CA LYS A 104 -12.81 -0.71 11.75
C LYS A 104 -11.92 0.34 12.42
N GLY A 105 -10.61 0.12 12.46
CA GLY A 105 -9.66 1.10 12.96
C GLY A 105 -9.28 2.14 11.90
N LEU A 106 -8.25 2.91 12.22
CA LEU A 106 -7.64 3.87 11.31
C LEU A 106 -6.36 3.32 10.68
N TYR A 107 -5.87 3.96 9.62
CA TYR A 107 -4.60 3.58 8.99
C TYR A 107 -3.49 4.58 9.28
N HIS A 108 -2.28 4.17 8.97
CA HIS A 108 -1.13 5.04 8.77
C HIS A 108 -0.28 4.51 7.62
N VAL A 109 -0.13 5.29 6.55
CA VAL A 109 0.63 4.92 5.36
C VAL A 109 2.06 5.45 5.51
N LEU A 110 3.05 4.56 5.44
CA LEU A 110 4.46 4.94 5.59
C LEU A 110 5.06 5.58 4.33
N GLY A 111 4.52 5.25 3.16
CA GLY A 111 5.07 5.67 1.88
C GLY A 111 6.21 4.78 1.36
N GLY A 112 6.41 3.61 1.99
CA GLY A 112 7.47 2.66 1.65
C GLY A 112 7.97 1.88 2.87
N ILE A 113 9.09 1.19 2.67
CA ILE A 113 9.83 0.45 3.71
C ILE A 113 11.31 0.86 3.67
N ILE A 114 12.03 0.64 4.77
CA ILE A 114 13.44 0.95 4.86
C ILE A 114 14.21 0.00 3.92
N SER A 115 14.85 0.56 2.90
CA SER A 115 15.64 -0.18 1.92
C SER A 115 17.00 0.47 1.73
N PRO A 116 18.05 -0.02 2.42
CA PRO A 116 19.41 0.49 2.24
C PRO A 116 19.93 0.35 0.80
N ILE A 117 19.45 -0.67 0.07
CA ILE A 117 19.84 -0.93 -1.32
C ILE A 117 19.29 0.16 -2.24
N ASP A 118 18.05 0.59 -2.02
CA ASP A 118 17.41 1.67 -2.78
C ASP A 118 17.73 3.07 -2.21
N GLY A 119 18.54 3.14 -1.15
CA GLY A 119 18.89 4.38 -0.47
C GLY A 119 17.74 5.01 0.33
N ILE A 120 16.70 4.24 0.66
CA ILE A 120 15.52 4.70 1.42
C ILE A 120 15.80 4.49 2.92
N GLY A 121 15.95 5.59 3.64
CA GLY A 121 16.14 5.61 5.08
C GLY A 121 14.84 5.84 5.87
N PRO A 122 14.88 5.77 7.21
CA PRO A 122 13.70 6.04 8.05
C PRO A 122 13.15 7.46 7.91
N SER A 123 14.01 8.44 7.58
CA SER A 123 13.63 9.84 7.38
C SER A 123 12.85 10.10 6.09
N ASP A 124 12.91 9.17 5.14
CA ASP A 124 12.18 9.25 3.87
C ASP A 124 10.77 8.66 3.99
N LEU A 125 10.44 8.12 5.18
CA LEU A 125 9.18 7.47 5.49
C LEU A 125 8.42 8.26 6.54
N GLU A 126 7.11 8.07 6.56
CA GLU A 126 6.20 8.74 7.50
C GLU A 126 6.19 8.08 8.89
N ILE A 127 7.36 7.74 9.44
CA ILE A 127 7.50 7.10 10.75
C ILE A 127 7.40 8.14 11.87
N ASP A 128 8.02 9.31 11.72
CA ASP A 128 8.02 10.33 12.78
C ASP A 128 6.62 10.91 13.01
N SER A 129 5.82 11.03 11.95
CA SER A 129 4.40 11.43 12.05
C SER A 129 3.54 10.38 12.77
N LEU A 130 3.83 9.08 12.58
CA LEU A 130 3.22 7.99 13.36
C LEU A 130 3.55 8.12 14.85
N VAL A 131 4.83 8.32 15.19
CA VAL A 131 5.28 8.47 16.58
C VAL A 131 4.62 9.67 17.23
N ALA A 132 4.55 10.81 16.53
CA ALA A 132 3.87 12.00 17.01
C ALA A 132 2.37 11.75 17.24
N ARG A 133 1.73 10.94 16.39
CA ARG A 133 0.33 10.56 16.53
C ARG A 133 0.09 9.68 17.76
N VAL A 134 0.98 8.71 18.03
CA VAL A 134 0.92 7.88 19.25
C VAL A 134 1.18 8.72 20.51
N ALA A 135 2.12 9.67 20.43
CA ALA A 135 2.48 10.54 21.56
C ALA A 135 1.34 11.43 22.07
N LYS A 136 0.28 11.64 21.28
CA LYS A 136 -0.94 12.35 21.72
C LYS A 136 -1.74 11.58 22.78
N GLY A 137 -1.55 10.26 22.89
CA GLY A 137 -2.12 9.42 23.95
C GLY A 137 -3.47 8.77 23.64
N ASP A 138 -4.08 9.03 22.49
CA ASP A 138 -5.38 8.45 22.11
C ASP A 138 -5.28 7.01 21.56
N VAL A 139 -4.09 6.60 21.15
CA VAL A 139 -3.82 5.31 20.50
C VAL A 139 -3.51 4.25 21.56
N LYS A 140 -4.18 3.10 21.47
CA LYS A 140 -4.00 1.94 22.37
C LYS A 140 -3.34 0.76 21.67
N GLU A 141 -3.56 0.60 20.36
CA GLU A 141 -2.99 -0.50 19.58
C GLU A 141 -2.45 -0.04 18.22
N ILE A 142 -1.27 -0.55 17.88
CA ILE A 142 -0.63 -0.42 16.57
C ILE A 142 -0.52 -1.81 15.97
N ILE A 143 -1.16 -2.01 14.82
CA ILE A 143 -1.05 -3.24 14.03
C ILE A 143 -0.05 -2.99 12.91
N LEU A 144 1.03 -3.76 12.88
CA LEU A 144 2.04 -3.72 11.83
C LEU A 144 1.62 -4.64 10.68
N ALA A 145 1.23 -4.04 9.56
CA ALA A 145 0.77 -4.70 8.33
C ALA A 145 1.71 -4.38 7.14
N LEU A 146 3.03 -4.44 7.39
CA LEU A 146 4.05 -4.28 6.35
C LEU A 146 4.31 -5.60 5.62
N SER A 147 5.00 -5.50 4.48
CA SER A 147 5.45 -6.65 3.68
C SER A 147 6.24 -7.66 4.51
N THR A 148 6.14 -8.95 4.12
CA THR A 148 6.77 -10.08 4.81
C THR A 148 8.23 -10.31 4.39
N THR A 149 8.87 -9.29 3.83
CA THR A 149 10.29 -9.32 3.41
C THR A 149 11.22 -8.96 4.58
N MET A 150 12.53 -9.11 4.37
CA MET A 150 13.54 -8.75 5.37
C MET A 150 13.52 -7.25 5.69
N GLU A 151 13.30 -6.42 4.67
CA GLU A 151 13.17 -4.97 4.76
C GLU A 151 11.89 -4.58 5.52
N GLY A 152 10.78 -5.27 5.25
CA GLY A 152 9.53 -5.11 6.00
C GLY A 152 9.69 -5.48 7.49
N ASP A 153 10.36 -6.60 7.78
CA ASP A 153 10.67 -7.02 9.17
C ASP A 153 11.62 -6.04 9.87
N THR A 154 12.60 -5.51 9.16
CA THR A 154 13.51 -4.48 9.68
C THR A 154 12.75 -3.19 10.01
N THR A 155 11.84 -2.79 9.12
CA THR A 155 11.00 -1.60 9.32
C THR A 155 10.04 -1.78 10.49
N ASN A 156 9.40 -2.96 10.61
CA ASN A 156 8.57 -3.32 11.76
C ASN A 156 9.34 -3.21 13.08
N PHE A 157 10.55 -3.77 13.12
CA PHE A 157 11.41 -3.72 14.31
C PHE A 157 11.83 -2.28 14.65
N TYR A 158 12.15 -1.47 13.64
CA TYR A 158 12.49 -0.06 13.82
C TYR A 158 11.32 0.72 14.45
N ILE A 159 10.11 0.56 13.91
CA ILE A 159 8.89 1.19 14.44
C ILE A 159 8.62 0.72 15.86
N TYR A 160 8.69 -0.59 16.13
CA TYR A 160 8.52 -1.15 17.48
C TYR A 160 9.49 -0.53 18.49
N LYS A 161 10.77 -0.38 18.12
CA LYS A 161 11.77 0.27 18.99
C LYS A 161 11.44 1.74 19.25
N LYS A 162 11.01 2.49 18.23
CA LYS A 162 10.59 3.90 18.39
C LYS A 162 9.36 4.05 19.28
N LEU A 163 8.45 3.08 19.25
CA LEU A 163 7.23 3.10 20.04
C LEU A 163 7.39 2.51 21.46
N SER A 164 8.54 1.92 21.78
CA SER A 164 8.76 1.20 23.05
C SER A 164 8.68 2.06 24.32
N SER A 165 8.76 3.38 24.21
CA SER A 165 8.58 4.32 25.32
C SER A 165 7.12 4.62 25.66
N PHE A 166 6.18 4.20 24.81
CA PHE A 166 4.74 4.43 24.99
C PHE A 166 4.07 3.15 25.48
N ASP A 167 3.08 3.31 26.37
CA ASP A 167 2.28 2.20 26.90
C ASP A 167 1.17 1.82 25.91
N ILE A 168 1.56 1.25 24.78
CA ILE A 168 0.64 0.79 23.72
C ILE A 168 0.91 -0.66 23.35
N LYS A 169 -0.14 -1.33 22.90
CA LYS A 169 -0.03 -2.68 22.34
C LYS A 169 0.50 -2.57 20.91
N VAL A 170 1.54 -3.33 20.59
CA VAL A 170 2.02 -3.49 19.22
C VAL A 170 1.75 -4.92 18.78
N SER A 171 0.94 -5.09 17.75
CA SER A 171 0.62 -6.37 17.13
C SER A 171 1.10 -6.39 15.67
N MET A 172 1.09 -7.56 15.05
CA MET A 172 1.48 -7.76 13.66
C MET A 172 0.44 -8.66 12.99
N ILE A 173 0.18 -8.45 11.70
CA ILE A 173 -0.69 -9.34 10.94
C ILE A 173 -0.19 -10.78 10.99
N ALA A 174 -1.13 -11.72 11.06
CA ALA A 174 -0.79 -13.14 11.09
C ALA A 174 -0.03 -13.56 9.83
N ARG A 175 0.94 -14.46 9.99
CA ARG A 175 1.76 -15.02 8.91
C ARG A 175 1.58 -16.52 8.88
N GLY A 176 1.16 -17.06 7.74
CA GLY A 176 1.00 -18.49 7.57
C GLY A 176 0.45 -18.88 6.22
N ILE A 177 0.04 -20.14 6.10
CA ILE A 177 -0.53 -20.74 4.89
C ILE A 177 -1.83 -20.01 4.51
N SER A 178 -2.01 -19.72 3.22
CA SER A 178 -3.24 -19.09 2.72
C SER A 178 -4.42 -20.05 2.75
N ILE A 179 -5.63 -19.52 2.85
CA ILE A 179 -6.84 -20.33 2.71
C ILE A 179 -6.93 -20.86 1.28
N GLY A 180 -7.11 -22.17 1.14
CA GLY A 180 -7.24 -22.84 -0.16
C GLY A 180 -5.92 -23.40 -0.71
N ASP A 181 -4.79 -23.15 -0.05
CA ASP A 181 -3.51 -23.79 -0.38
C ASP A 181 -3.46 -25.21 0.21
N GLU A 182 -2.88 -26.16 -0.53
CA GLU A 182 -2.55 -27.48 -0.01
C GLU A 182 -1.18 -27.44 0.68
N ILE A 183 -1.06 -28.09 1.85
CA ILE A 183 0.12 -28.02 2.72
C ILE A 183 1.40 -28.44 1.98
N GLU A 184 1.31 -29.43 1.10
CA GLU A 184 2.43 -29.96 0.32
C GLU A 184 3.05 -28.98 -0.68
N TYR A 185 2.32 -27.90 -1.04
CA TYR A 185 2.82 -26.86 -1.96
C TYR A 185 3.27 -25.58 -1.27
N ALA A 186 3.10 -25.48 0.06
CA ALA A 186 3.58 -24.33 0.82
C ALA A 186 5.10 -24.40 1.04
N ASP A 187 5.76 -23.24 1.04
CA ASP A 187 7.19 -23.17 1.31
C ASP A 187 7.52 -23.52 2.77
N GLU A 188 8.71 -24.08 3.00
CA GLU A 188 9.13 -24.56 4.32
C GLU A 188 9.16 -23.46 5.39
N VAL A 189 9.41 -22.20 5.01
CA VAL A 189 9.47 -21.07 5.95
C VAL A 189 8.06 -20.69 6.40
N THR A 190 7.10 -20.63 5.47
CA THR A 190 5.69 -20.39 5.77
C THR A 190 5.08 -21.52 6.59
N LEU A 191 5.38 -22.78 6.23
CA LEU A 191 4.98 -23.96 7.02
C LEU A 191 5.56 -23.91 8.44
N GLY A 192 6.86 -23.66 8.56
CA GLY A 192 7.54 -23.52 9.85
C GLY A 192 6.91 -22.44 10.72
N ARG A 193 6.64 -21.25 10.16
CA ARG A 193 5.95 -20.15 10.87
C ARG A 193 4.53 -20.54 11.29
N SER A 194 3.78 -21.25 10.44
CA SER A 194 2.42 -21.67 10.73
C SER A 194 2.36 -22.70 11.87
N ILE A 195 3.31 -23.64 11.93
CA ILE A 195 3.39 -24.63 13.01
C ILE A 195 3.76 -23.98 14.35
N LEU A 196 4.71 -23.04 14.33
CA LEU A 196 5.15 -22.32 15.54
C LEU A 196 4.04 -21.44 16.11
N ASN A 197 3.28 -20.76 15.24
CA ASN A 197 2.22 -19.82 15.62
C ASN A 197 0.82 -20.44 15.59
N ARG A 198 0.70 -21.78 15.68
CA ARG A 198 -0.59 -22.47 15.64
C ARG A 198 -1.50 -21.99 16.77
N THR A 199 -2.78 -21.80 16.46
CA THR A 199 -3.81 -21.39 17.41
C THR A 199 -4.59 -22.60 17.92
N LEU A 200 -5.21 -22.48 19.09
CA LEU A 200 -6.08 -23.53 19.61
C LEU A 200 -7.39 -23.57 18.82
N PHE A 201 -7.77 -24.75 18.32
CA PHE A 201 -8.97 -24.90 17.49
C PHE A 201 -10.28 -24.60 18.25
N ASN A 202 -10.29 -24.79 19.57
CA ASN A 202 -11.45 -24.50 20.39
C ASN A 202 -11.73 -22.98 20.53
N GLU A 203 -10.76 -22.13 20.22
CA GLU A 203 -10.91 -20.67 20.19
C GLU A 203 -11.31 -20.17 18.80
N SER A 204 -10.97 -20.90 17.72
CA SER A 204 -11.12 -20.42 16.34
C SER A 204 -12.53 -20.47 15.75
N TYR A 205 -13.47 -21.27 16.27
CA TYR A 205 -14.86 -21.30 15.76
C TYR A 205 -15.78 -20.26 16.42
N LYS A 206 -15.27 -19.47 17.36
CA LYS A 206 -16.02 -18.38 18.02
C LYS A 206 -15.87 -17.02 17.32
N LEU A 207 -15.03 -16.96 16.29
CA LEU A 207 -14.72 -15.78 15.50
C LEU A 207 -15.71 -15.60 14.35
#